data_AF-A0AAD0W8X7-F1
#
_entry.id   AF-A0AAD0W8X7-F1
#
_cell.length_a   1.000
_cell.length_b   1.000
_cell.length_c   1.000
_cell.angle_alpha   90.00
_cell.angle_beta   90.00
_cell.angle_gamma   90.00
#
_symmetry.space_group_name_H-M   'P 1'
#
loop_
_entity.id
_entity.type
_entity.pdbx_description
1 polymer ?
#
loop_
_entity_poly.entity_id
_entity_poly.type
_entity_poly.pdbx_seq_one_letter_code
_entity_poly.pdbx_strand_id
1 'polypeptide(L)'
;MEASRPDTATRILDVAERLFVEHGFEATSLRMITQQAEVNLAAVNYHFGSKDALFESVFMRRLAPLIADCLAELDKLEAEASEEKLSVEGLVLSFIRPCLSLSKDPSRGGAMFVRLLSRTLVENHRLLRETISQQYSVFVQRYSRAFQRALPLLDTEQLAWRMHLAFSVMFNAFAGNDVLKIFTRSQIVSARDPDMIVKYLVPFVMAGLVAPMEG
;
A
#
# COMPACT_ATOMS: atom_id res chain seq x y z
N MET A 1 13.45 25.57 -23.59
CA MET A 1 12.28 24.67 -23.65
C MET A 1 11.44 24.98 -22.43
N GLU A 2 10.34 25.72 -22.60
CA GLU A 2 9.37 25.93 -21.51
C GLU A 2 8.69 24.59 -21.23
N ALA A 3 8.87 24.05 -20.03
CA ALA A 3 8.07 22.93 -19.58
C ALA A 3 6.60 23.36 -19.62
N SER A 4 5.78 22.66 -20.42
CA SER A 4 4.33 22.87 -20.46
C SER A 4 3.80 22.84 -19.04
N ARG A 5 3.05 23.87 -18.63
CA ARG A 5 2.36 23.85 -17.33
C ARG A 5 1.57 22.55 -17.22
N PRO A 6 1.67 21.81 -16.11
CA PRO A 6 0.82 20.64 -15.88
C PRO A 6 -0.65 21.07 -15.99
N ASP A 7 -1.47 20.20 -16.57
CA ASP A 7 -2.89 20.47 -16.71
C ASP A 7 -3.53 20.72 -15.33
N THR A 8 -4.63 21.47 -15.31
CA THR A 8 -5.33 21.88 -14.08
C THR A 8 -5.66 20.69 -13.15
N ALA A 9 -6.10 19.56 -13.70
CA ALA A 9 -6.41 18.35 -12.94
C ALA A 9 -5.14 17.77 -12.28
N THR A 10 -4.02 17.70 -13.01
CA THR A 10 -2.73 17.26 -12.46
C THR A 10 -2.29 18.13 -11.29
N ARG A 11 -2.39 19.47 -11.41
CA ARG A 11 -2.06 20.40 -10.32
C ARG A 11 -2.94 20.19 -9.09
N ILE A 12 -4.24 19.98 -9.28
CA ILE A 12 -5.18 19.70 -8.18
C ILE A 12 -4.78 18.40 -7.48
N LEU A 13 -4.48 17.33 -8.25
CA LEU A 13 -4.06 16.05 -7.68
C LEU A 13 -2.76 16.16 -6.89
N ASP A 14 -1.76 16.89 -7.40
CA ASP A 14 -0.47 17.06 -6.71
C ASP A 14 -0.62 17.79 -5.37
N VAL A 15 -1.43 18.85 -5.35
CA VAL A 15 -1.71 19.60 -4.13
C VAL A 15 -2.55 18.79 -3.15
N ALA A 16 -3.59 18.10 -3.64
CA ALA A 16 -4.42 17.24 -2.83
C ALA A 16 -3.62 16.08 -2.21
N GLU A 17 -2.74 15.44 -2.98
CA GLU A 17 -1.84 14.40 -2.50
C GLU A 17 -0.99 14.87 -1.33
N ARG A 18 -0.32 16.02 -1.49
CA ARG A 18 0.50 16.60 -0.41
C ARG A 18 -0.32 16.89 0.84
N LEU A 19 -1.50 17.51 0.68
CA LEU A 19 -2.35 17.89 1.81
C LEU A 19 -2.94 16.68 2.54
N PHE A 20 -3.39 15.66 1.81
CA PHE A 20 -3.89 14.42 2.42
C PHE A 20 -2.79 13.66 3.16
N VAL A 21 -1.57 13.67 2.65
CA VAL A 21 -0.40 13.10 3.32
C VAL A 21 -0.07 13.85 4.61
N GLU A 22 -0.13 15.17 4.60
CA GLU A 22 0.28 16.02 5.71
C GLU A 22 -0.78 16.12 6.82
N HIS A 23 -2.05 16.26 6.44
CA HIS A 23 -3.15 16.54 7.38
C HIS A 23 -4.15 15.39 7.51
N GLY A 24 -4.10 14.39 6.63
CA GLY A 24 -5.12 13.36 6.53
C GLY A 24 -6.36 13.83 5.74
N PHE A 25 -7.24 12.88 5.43
CA PHE A 25 -8.44 13.13 4.64
C PHE A 25 -9.39 14.11 5.33
N GLU A 26 -9.76 13.86 6.59
CA GLU A 26 -10.75 14.67 7.33
C GLU A 26 -10.34 16.13 7.47
N ALA A 27 -9.09 16.40 7.88
CA ALA A 27 -8.61 17.75 8.10
C ALA A 27 -8.29 18.55 6.82
N THR A 28 -8.27 17.90 5.66
CA THR A 28 -8.01 18.58 4.37
C THR A 28 -9.32 19.07 3.75
N SER A 29 -9.48 20.39 3.59
CA SER A 29 -10.67 20.96 2.93
C SER A 29 -10.45 21.24 1.44
N LEU A 30 -11.52 21.22 0.64
CA LEU A 30 -11.47 21.65 -0.76
C LEU A 30 -10.97 23.09 -0.91
N ARG A 31 -11.28 23.96 0.07
CA ARG A 31 -10.78 25.33 0.09
C ARG A 31 -9.25 25.37 0.20
N MET A 32 -8.65 24.60 1.11
CA MET A 32 -7.19 24.49 1.23
C MET A 32 -6.56 24.02 -0.08
N ILE A 33 -7.16 23.01 -0.72
CA ILE A 33 -6.69 22.48 -2.00
C ILE A 33 -6.77 23.57 -3.08
N THR A 34 -7.93 24.20 -3.27
CA THR A 34 -8.11 25.25 -4.31
C THR A 34 -7.15 26.43 -4.13
N GLN A 35 -6.90 26.84 -2.88
CA GLN A 35 -5.97 27.93 -2.57
C GLN A 35 -4.53 27.57 -2.94
N GLN A 36 -4.06 26.38 -2.54
CA GLN A 36 -2.69 25.96 -2.84
C GLN A 36 -2.48 25.55 -4.30
N ALA A 37 -3.53 25.04 -4.96
CA ALA A 37 -3.50 24.70 -6.37
C ALA A 37 -3.70 25.91 -7.27
N GLU A 38 -4.01 27.10 -6.73
CA GLU A 38 -4.31 28.32 -7.47
C GLU A 38 -5.42 28.11 -8.52
N VAL A 39 -6.52 27.48 -8.09
CA VAL A 39 -7.72 27.21 -8.90
C VAL A 39 -8.98 27.61 -8.14
N ASN A 40 -10.13 27.64 -8.82
CA ASN A 40 -11.41 27.84 -8.16
C ASN A 40 -12.07 26.48 -7.81
N LEU A 41 -13.09 26.52 -6.96
CA LEU A 41 -13.85 25.33 -6.57
C LEU A 41 -14.56 24.67 -7.76
N ALA A 42 -14.98 25.47 -8.75
CA ALA A 42 -15.63 24.96 -9.96
C ALA A 42 -14.70 24.03 -10.77
N ALA A 43 -13.40 24.30 -10.82
CA ALA A 43 -12.42 23.44 -11.49
C ALA A 43 -12.29 22.08 -10.78
N VAL A 44 -12.28 22.07 -9.44
CA VAL A 44 -12.25 20.81 -8.67
C VAL A 44 -13.51 20.00 -8.90
N ASN A 45 -14.68 20.65 -8.84
CA ASN A 45 -15.96 19.98 -9.11
C ASN A 45 -16.07 19.49 -10.56
N TYR A 46 -15.54 20.24 -11.53
CA TYR A 46 -15.53 19.84 -12.94
C TYR A 46 -14.67 18.59 -13.18
N HIS A 47 -13.47 18.54 -12.59
CA HIS A 47 -12.54 17.43 -12.83
C HIS A 47 -12.80 16.20 -11.96
N PHE A 48 -13.25 16.38 -10.72
CA PHE A 48 -13.35 15.30 -9.74
C PHE A 48 -14.74 15.13 -9.14
N GLY A 49 -15.64 16.12 -9.29
CA GLY A 49 -17.00 16.06 -8.74
C GLY A 49 -17.09 16.36 -7.24
N SER A 50 -16.31 15.66 -6.40
CA SER A 50 -16.36 15.79 -4.94
C SER A 50 -14.98 15.63 -4.27
N LYS A 51 -14.87 15.98 -2.98
CA LYS A 51 -13.66 15.72 -2.17
C LYS A 51 -13.36 14.21 -2.10
N ASP A 52 -14.41 13.40 -1.98
CA ASP A 52 -14.32 11.94 -1.88
C ASP A 52 -13.75 11.33 -3.16
N ALA A 53 -14.27 11.74 -4.32
CA ALA A 53 -13.79 11.29 -5.62
C ALA A 53 -12.39 11.84 -5.95
N LEU A 54 -12.05 13.04 -5.47
CA LEU A 54 -10.67 13.56 -5.54
C LEU A 54 -9.72 12.72 -4.68
N PHE A 55 -10.12 12.35 -3.47
CA PHE A 55 -9.33 11.49 -2.59
C PHE A 55 -9.11 10.10 -3.21
N GLU A 56 -10.16 9.51 -3.77
CA GLU A 56 -10.08 8.26 -4.54
C GLU A 56 -9.10 8.38 -5.71
N SER A 57 -9.18 9.48 -6.47
CA SER A 57 -8.27 9.72 -7.60
C SER A 57 -6.80 9.83 -7.16
N VAL A 58 -6.53 10.55 -6.08
CA VAL A 58 -5.18 10.64 -5.47
C VAL A 58 -4.69 9.27 -5.03
N PHE A 59 -5.56 8.51 -4.38
CA PHE A 59 -5.22 7.19 -3.86
C PHE A 59 -4.88 6.21 -4.98
N MET A 60 -5.74 6.13 -6.00
CA MET A 60 -5.59 5.22 -7.15
C MET A 60 -4.39 5.58 -8.03
N ARG A 61 -4.06 6.88 -8.14
CA ARG A 61 -2.87 7.36 -8.88
C ARG A 61 -1.56 6.71 -8.43
N ARG A 62 -1.50 6.23 -7.19
CA ARG A 62 -0.31 5.58 -6.62
C ARG A 62 -0.53 4.11 -6.32
N LEU A 63 -1.73 3.69 -5.91
CA LEU A 63 -2.04 2.29 -5.67
C LEU A 63 -1.94 1.46 -6.96
N ALA A 64 -2.45 1.96 -8.09
CA ALA A 64 -2.44 1.19 -9.34
C ALA A 64 -1.00 0.86 -9.82
N PRO A 65 -0.05 1.82 -9.90
CA PRO A 65 1.35 1.51 -10.19
C PRO A 65 1.99 0.57 -9.16
N LEU A 66 1.69 0.74 -7.86
CA LEU A 66 2.23 -0.15 -6.82
C LEU A 66 1.76 -1.61 -7.02
N ILE A 67 0.47 -1.81 -7.31
CA ILE A 67 -0.08 -3.14 -7.59
C ILE A 67 0.53 -3.74 -8.85
N ALA A 68 0.73 -2.93 -9.90
CA ALA A 68 1.42 -3.38 -11.10
C ALA A 68 2.86 -3.82 -10.80
N ASP A 69 3.59 -3.06 -9.99
CA ASP A 69 4.95 -3.40 -9.55
C ASP A 69 4.96 -4.73 -8.75
N CYS A 70 4.00 -4.94 -7.84
CA CYS A 70 3.84 -6.20 -7.09
C CYS A 70 3.49 -7.41 -7.98
N LEU A 71 2.70 -7.21 -9.03
CA LEU A 71 2.39 -8.27 -9.99
C LEU A 71 3.60 -8.59 -10.87
N ALA A 72 4.36 -7.58 -11.28
CA ALA A 72 5.59 -7.78 -12.05
C ALA A 72 6.65 -8.55 -11.25
N GLU A 73 6.80 -8.28 -9.95
CA GLU A 73 7.68 -9.09 -9.08
C GLU A 73 7.17 -10.53 -8.91
N LEU A 74 5.85 -10.73 -8.84
CA LEU A 74 5.25 -12.06 -8.79
C LEU A 74 5.47 -12.82 -10.11
N ASP A 75 5.29 -12.16 -11.26
CA ASP A 75 5.52 -12.74 -12.58
C ASP A 75 6.97 -13.24 -12.72
N LYS A 76 7.96 -12.44 -12.26
CA LYS A 76 9.38 -12.84 -12.23
C LYS A 76 9.58 -14.09 -11.37
N LEU A 77 9.04 -14.10 -10.16
CA LEU A 77 9.14 -15.23 -9.25
C LEU A 77 8.51 -16.51 -9.85
N GLU A 78 7.35 -16.38 -10.51
CA GLU A 78 6.68 -17.52 -11.14
C GLU A 78 7.44 -18.05 -12.36
N ALA A 79 8.11 -17.18 -13.12
CA ALA A 79 8.95 -17.58 -14.25
C ALA A 79 10.21 -18.32 -13.80
N GLU A 80 10.81 -17.92 -12.68
CA GLU A 80 12.00 -18.57 -12.11
C GLU A 80 11.67 -19.93 -11.47
N ALA A 81 10.44 -20.13 -11.01
CA ALA A 81 10.00 -21.32 -10.28
C ALA A 81 9.45 -22.46 -11.16
N SER A 82 9.63 -22.44 -12.49
CA SER A 82 8.92 -23.38 -13.39
C SER A 82 9.19 -24.87 -13.14
N GLU A 83 10.23 -25.24 -12.39
CA GLU A 83 10.54 -26.63 -11.98
C GLU A 83 10.57 -26.85 -10.46
N GLU A 84 10.58 -25.78 -9.67
CA GLU A 84 10.69 -25.83 -8.20
C GLU A 84 9.43 -25.29 -7.51
N LYS A 85 9.26 -25.65 -6.23
CA LYS A 85 8.17 -25.12 -5.43
C LYS A 85 8.37 -23.61 -5.21
N LEU A 86 7.34 -22.81 -5.47
CA LEU A 86 7.37 -21.36 -5.20
C LEU A 86 7.85 -21.08 -3.77
N SER A 87 8.85 -20.20 -3.65
CA SER A 87 9.38 -19.77 -2.35
C SER A 87 8.36 -18.87 -1.64
N VAL A 88 7.99 -19.25 -0.41
CA VAL A 88 7.14 -18.42 0.46
C VAL A 88 7.82 -17.08 0.76
N GLU A 89 9.15 -17.10 0.96
CA GLU A 89 9.93 -15.87 1.15
C GLU A 89 9.92 -15.01 -0.11
N GLY A 90 10.05 -15.63 -1.29
CA GLY A 90 9.91 -14.95 -2.57
C GLY A 90 8.56 -14.23 -2.70
N LEU A 91 7.46 -14.86 -2.30
CA LEU A 91 6.12 -14.27 -2.34
C LEU A 91 5.95 -13.09 -1.36
N VAL A 92 6.54 -13.20 -0.17
CA VAL A 92 6.55 -12.09 0.79
C VAL A 92 7.38 -10.92 0.23
N LEU A 93 8.55 -11.22 -0.35
CA LEU A 93 9.44 -10.20 -0.92
C LEU A 93 8.86 -9.56 -2.19
N SER A 94 8.11 -10.30 -3.02
CA SER A 94 7.47 -9.74 -4.22
C SER A 94 6.43 -8.68 -3.89
N PHE A 95 5.85 -8.73 -2.68
CA PHE A 95 4.96 -7.70 -2.15
C PHE A 95 5.73 -6.56 -1.45
N ILE A 96 6.76 -6.90 -0.67
CA ILE A 96 7.50 -5.92 0.15
C ILE A 96 8.42 -5.03 -0.69
N ARG A 97 9.09 -5.56 -1.72
CA ARG A 97 10.07 -4.81 -2.53
C ARG A 97 9.46 -3.59 -3.22
N PRO A 98 8.28 -3.67 -3.86
CA PRO A 98 7.61 -2.50 -4.43
C PRO A 98 7.25 -1.44 -3.38
N CYS A 99 6.75 -1.86 -2.21
CA CYS A 99 6.46 -0.96 -1.09
C CYS A 99 7.73 -0.23 -0.62
N LEU A 100 8.85 -0.96 -0.49
CA LEU A 100 10.14 -0.40 -0.12
C LEU A 100 10.67 0.57 -1.18
N SER A 101 10.59 0.20 -2.46
CA SER A 101 10.99 1.05 -3.59
C SER A 101 10.20 2.36 -3.61
N LEU A 102 8.86 2.28 -3.49
CA LEU A 102 7.99 3.44 -3.41
C LEU A 102 8.31 4.31 -2.19
N SER A 103 8.64 3.71 -1.04
CA SER A 103 9.00 4.47 0.16
C SER A 103 10.27 5.32 -0.01
N LYS A 104 11.17 4.89 -0.89
CA LYS A 104 12.46 5.54 -1.19
C LYS A 104 12.40 6.52 -2.36
N ASP A 105 11.26 6.63 -3.04
CA ASP A 105 11.08 7.50 -4.21
C ASP A 105 10.17 8.70 -3.89
N PRO A 106 10.74 9.89 -3.61
CA PRO A 106 9.96 11.10 -3.34
C PRO A 106 9.10 11.54 -4.52
N SER A 107 9.49 11.22 -5.76
CA SER A 107 8.72 11.61 -6.96
C SER A 107 7.40 10.86 -7.08
N ARG A 108 7.33 9.67 -6.48
CA ARG A 108 6.11 8.84 -6.38
C ARG A 108 5.39 8.99 -5.03
N GLY A 109 5.77 9.97 -4.20
CA GLY A 109 5.14 10.27 -2.91
C GLY A 109 5.90 9.72 -1.68
N GLY A 110 6.90 8.86 -1.89
CA GLY A 110 7.82 8.39 -0.85
C GLY A 110 7.15 7.66 0.33
N ALA A 111 7.88 7.57 1.44
CA ALA A 111 7.45 6.87 2.64
C ALA A 111 6.16 7.41 3.25
N MET A 112 5.88 8.71 3.10
CA MET A 112 4.65 9.30 3.59
C MET A 112 3.41 8.78 2.85
N PHE A 113 3.52 8.57 1.54
CA PHE A 113 2.42 8.03 0.76
C PHE A 113 2.20 6.54 1.05
N VAL A 114 3.27 5.76 1.18
CA VAL A 114 3.19 4.35 1.62
C VAL A 114 2.46 4.23 2.96
N ARG A 115 2.72 5.15 3.90
CA ARG A 115 1.99 5.24 5.17
C ARG A 115 0.51 5.53 4.98
N LEU A 116 0.16 6.50 4.14
CA LEU A 116 -1.23 6.84 3.82
C LEU A 116 -1.96 5.63 3.24
N LEU A 117 -1.41 4.99 2.19
CA LEU A 117 -1.95 3.77 1.60
C LEU A 117 -2.23 2.70 2.65
N SER A 118 -1.21 2.41 3.45
CA SER A 118 -1.27 1.33 4.42
C SER A 118 -2.33 1.58 5.50
N ARG A 119 -2.46 2.82 5.98
CA ARG A 119 -3.50 3.19 6.97
C ARG A 119 -4.89 3.08 6.37
N THR A 120 -5.09 3.62 5.18
CA THR A 120 -6.38 3.62 4.50
C THR A 120 -6.87 2.19 4.19
N LEU A 121 -5.96 1.28 3.87
CA LEU A 121 -6.28 -0.15 3.68
C LEU A 121 -6.65 -0.83 5.01
N VAL A 122 -5.93 -0.54 6.10
CA VAL A 122 -6.21 -1.09 7.44
C VAL A 122 -7.54 -0.56 8.01
N GLU A 123 -7.80 0.72 7.85
CA GLU A 123 -9.04 1.38 8.30
C GLU A 123 -10.27 0.95 7.48
N ASN A 124 -10.06 0.22 6.37
CA ASN A 124 -11.11 -0.20 5.45
C ASN A 124 -12.00 0.98 5.04
N HIS A 125 -11.36 2.08 4.62
CA HIS A 125 -12.03 3.35 4.39
C HIS A 125 -13.21 3.18 3.43
N ARG A 126 -14.42 3.54 3.89
CA ARG A 126 -15.69 3.26 3.19
C ARG A 126 -15.67 3.70 1.72
N LEU A 127 -15.07 4.85 1.43
CA LEU A 127 -14.98 5.42 0.08
C LEU A 127 -14.23 4.53 -0.92
N LEU A 128 -13.27 3.73 -0.45
CA LEU A 128 -12.38 2.96 -1.33
C LEU A 128 -12.70 1.48 -1.33
N ARG A 129 -13.50 1.01 -0.36
CA ARG A 129 -13.79 -0.42 -0.16
C ARG A 129 -14.33 -1.07 -1.43
N GLU A 130 -15.34 -0.47 -2.04
CA GLU A 130 -15.98 -1.03 -3.25
C GLU A 130 -15.03 -0.96 -4.44
N THR A 131 -14.40 0.19 -4.68
CA THR A 131 -13.45 0.38 -5.78
C THR A 131 -12.28 -0.60 -5.71
N ILE A 132 -11.65 -0.73 -4.53
CA ILE A 132 -10.52 -1.66 -4.32
C ILE A 132 -10.96 -3.09 -4.55
N SER A 133 -12.10 -3.49 -3.99
CA SER A 133 -12.61 -4.86 -4.12
C SER A 133 -12.89 -5.23 -5.58
N GLN A 134 -13.41 -4.29 -6.38
CA GLN A 134 -13.72 -4.53 -7.77
C GLN A 134 -12.46 -4.51 -8.65
N GLN A 135 -11.63 -3.47 -8.52
CA GLN A 135 -10.49 -3.25 -9.41
C GLN A 135 -9.31 -4.19 -9.15
N TYR A 136 -9.13 -4.68 -7.92
CA TYR A 136 -7.95 -5.45 -7.53
C TYR A 136 -8.26 -6.90 -7.13
N SER A 137 -9.43 -7.41 -7.52
CA SER A 137 -9.79 -8.82 -7.37
C SER A 137 -8.76 -9.76 -8.02
N VAL A 138 -8.25 -9.40 -9.21
CA VAL A 138 -7.20 -10.16 -9.91
C VAL A 138 -5.91 -10.22 -9.11
N PHE A 139 -5.52 -9.11 -8.48
CA PHE A 139 -4.32 -9.06 -7.63
C PHE A 139 -4.43 -10.04 -6.46
N VAL A 140 -5.57 -10.01 -5.75
CA VAL A 140 -5.83 -10.92 -4.63
C VAL A 140 -5.82 -12.39 -5.11
N GLN A 141 -6.51 -12.69 -6.21
CA GLN A 141 -6.57 -14.05 -6.76
C GLN A 141 -5.19 -14.59 -7.15
N ARG A 142 -4.34 -13.76 -7.79
CA ARG A 142 -2.97 -14.13 -8.19
C ARG A 142 -2.13 -14.51 -6.97
N TYR A 143 -2.11 -13.66 -5.95
CA TYR A 143 -1.36 -13.93 -4.72
C TYR A 143 -1.90 -15.14 -3.97
N SER A 144 -3.23 -15.30 -3.82
CA SER A 144 -3.82 -16.47 -3.18
C SER A 144 -3.42 -17.77 -3.88
N ARG A 145 -3.46 -17.81 -5.22
CA ARG A 145 -3.03 -18.99 -5.99
C ARG A 145 -1.55 -19.29 -5.80
N ALA A 146 -0.70 -18.27 -5.78
CA ALA A 146 0.73 -18.44 -5.58
C ALA A 146 1.05 -18.97 -4.18
N PHE A 147 0.39 -18.43 -3.14
CA PHE A 147 0.51 -18.93 -1.77
C PHE A 147 0.00 -20.37 -1.62
N GLN A 148 -1.10 -20.75 -2.29
CA GLN A 148 -1.59 -22.13 -2.28
C GLN A 148 -0.56 -23.11 -2.88
N ARG A 149 0.14 -22.70 -3.95
CA ARG A 149 1.22 -23.49 -4.55
C ARG A 149 2.44 -23.61 -3.62
N ALA A 150 2.76 -22.53 -2.91
CA ALA A 150 3.88 -22.49 -1.96
C ALA A 150 3.58 -23.21 -0.63
N LEU A 151 2.31 -23.35 -0.25
CA LEU A 151 1.86 -23.96 1.00
C LEU A 151 0.74 -25.00 0.74
N PRO A 152 1.00 -26.06 -0.05
CA PRO A 152 -0.04 -26.99 -0.50
C PRO A 152 -0.60 -27.90 0.60
N LEU A 153 0.04 -27.93 1.78
CA LEU A 153 -0.40 -28.73 2.93
C LEU A 153 -1.43 -28.00 3.80
N LEU A 154 -1.60 -26.68 3.61
CA LEU A 154 -2.62 -25.92 4.32
C LEU A 154 -3.95 -26.05 3.60
N ASP A 155 -5.01 -26.24 4.38
CA ASP A 155 -6.36 -26.10 3.85
C ASP A 155 -6.69 -24.63 3.53
N THR A 156 -7.83 -24.42 2.87
CA THR A 156 -8.27 -23.10 2.42
C THR A 156 -8.44 -22.11 3.59
N GLU A 157 -8.96 -22.56 4.73
CA GLU A 157 -9.22 -21.70 5.89
C GLU A 157 -7.90 -21.27 6.55
N GLN A 158 -7.01 -22.24 6.78
CA GLN A 158 -5.68 -22.01 7.34
C GLN A 158 -4.88 -21.04 6.47
N LEU A 159 -4.88 -21.26 5.15
CA LEU A 159 -4.19 -20.38 4.22
C LEU A 159 -4.78 -18.96 4.27
N ALA A 160 -6.11 -18.83 4.23
CA ALA A 160 -6.78 -17.55 4.27
C ALA A 160 -6.46 -16.76 5.56
N TRP A 161 -6.50 -17.40 6.72
CA TRP A 161 -6.15 -16.76 7.99
C TRP A 161 -4.67 -16.35 8.06
N ARG A 162 -3.76 -17.22 7.61
CA ARG A 162 -2.32 -16.90 7.57
C ARG A 162 -2.04 -15.72 6.63
N MET A 163 -2.66 -15.70 5.46
CA MET A 163 -2.56 -14.57 4.53
C MET A 163 -3.13 -13.29 5.14
N HIS A 164 -4.33 -13.34 5.73
CA HIS A 164 -4.95 -12.19 6.39
C HIS A 164 -4.04 -11.59 7.46
N LEU A 165 -3.48 -12.43 8.35
CA LEU A 165 -2.57 -11.98 9.41
C LEU A 165 -1.27 -11.41 8.82
N ALA A 166 -0.67 -12.09 7.84
CA ALA A 166 0.54 -11.62 7.17
C ALA A 166 0.34 -10.23 6.54
N PHE A 167 -0.72 -10.05 5.73
CA PHE A 167 -1.03 -8.76 5.13
C PHE A 167 -1.35 -7.68 6.17
N SER A 168 -2.08 -8.03 7.23
CA SER A 168 -2.40 -7.09 8.32
C SER A 168 -1.13 -6.58 9.01
N VAL A 169 -0.19 -7.47 9.34
CA VAL A 169 1.09 -7.11 9.96
C VAL A 169 1.94 -6.29 8.99
N MET A 170 2.00 -6.67 7.70
CA MET A 170 2.75 -5.94 6.68
C MET A 170 2.20 -4.51 6.48
N PHE A 171 0.89 -4.34 6.30
CA PHE A 171 0.29 -3.01 6.18
C PHE A 171 0.53 -2.16 7.44
N ASN A 172 0.32 -2.72 8.63
CA ASN A 172 0.54 -1.95 9.86
C ASN A 172 2.02 -1.54 10.03
N ALA A 173 2.97 -2.38 9.63
CA ALA A 173 4.39 -2.05 9.67
C ALA A 173 4.73 -0.86 8.75
N PHE A 174 4.15 -0.82 7.55
CA PHE A 174 4.32 0.29 6.60
C PHE A 174 3.47 1.54 6.93
N ALA A 175 2.43 1.43 7.74
CA ALA A 175 1.65 2.56 8.26
C ALA A 175 2.44 3.47 9.22
N GLY A 176 3.59 2.98 9.69
CA GLY A 176 4.53 3.70 10.55
C GLY A 176 4.03 3.91 11.98
N ASN A 177 3.17 3.01 12.44
CA ASN A 177 2.61 3.02 13.79
C ASN A 177 3.62 2.37 14.76
N ASP A 178 4.15 3.17 15.69
CA ASP A 178 5.00 2.66 16.77
C ASP A 178 4.17 2.46 18.04
N VAL A 179 3.57 1.28 18.14
CA VAL A 179 2.68 0.93 19.26
C VAL A 179 3.44 0.88 20.59
N LEU A 180 4.72 0.49 20.58
CA LEU A 180 5.51 0.39 21.82
C LEU A 180 5.87 1.75 22.41
N LYS A 181 5.88 2.83 21.60
CA LYS A 181 6.07 4.20 22.11
C LYS A 181 4.93 4.69 23.00
N ILE A 182 3.76 4.04 22.95
CA ILE A 182 2.64 4.35 23.85
C ILE A 182 2.98 3.90 25.28
N PHE A 183 3.64 2.75 25.42
CA PHE A 183 3.91 2.10 26.70
C PHE A 183 5.33 2.32 27.21
N THR A 184 6.26 2.68 26.33
CA THR A 184 7.69 2.78 26.64
C THR A 184 8.28 4.05 26.05
N ARG A 185 9.28 4.65 26.72
CA ARG A 185 10.08 5.75 26.15
C ARG A 185 11.21 5.25 25.24
N SER A 186 11.26 3.95 24.98
CA SER A 186 12.31 3.29 24.21
C SER A 186 12.34 3.80 22.76
N GLN A 187 13.53 4.07 22.24
CA GLN A 187 13.76 4.41 20.83
C GLN A 187 14.24 3.18 20.03
N ILE A 188 14.15 1.97 20.58
CA ILE A 188 14.64 0.74 19.91
C ILE A 188 13.86 0.46 18.63
N VAL A 189 12.57 0.77 18.59
CA VAL A 189 11.73 0.58 17.39
C VAL A 189 11.82 1.80 16.48
N SER A 190 12.21 1.55 15.23
CA SER A 190 12.19 2.55 14.16
C SER A 190 11.09 2.23 13.14
N ALA A 191 9.83 2.43 13.54
CA ALA A 191 8.67 2.22 12.65
C ALA A 191 8.60 3.23 11.48
N ARG A 192 9.61 4.10 11.29
CA ARG A 192 9.66 5.05 10.18
C ARG A 192 10.81 4.80 9.22
N ASP A 193 11.69 3.86 9.55
CA ASP A 193 12.81 3.42 8.71
C ASP A 193 12.38 2.18 7.91
N PRO A 194 12.17 2.30 6.58
CA PRO A 194 11.70 1.20 5.76
C PRO A 194 12.64 -0.01 5.75
N ASP A 195 13.96 0.21 5.82
CA ASP A 195 14.94 -0.87 5.79
C ASP A 195 14.92 -1.66 7.11
N MET A 196 14.81 -0.95 8.24
CA MET A 196 14.62 -1.59 9.54
C MET A 196 13.29 -2.32 9.64
N ILE A 197 12.21 -1.76 9.09
CA ILE A 197 10.92 -2.46 9.00
C ILE A 197 11.09 -3.80 8.28
N VAL A 198 11.66 -3.80 7.07
CA VAL A 198 11.83 -5.03 6.27
C VAL A 198 12.70 -6.06 6.99
N LYS A 199 13.79 -5.61 7.64
CA LYS A 199 14.71 -6.48 8.39
C LYS A 199 14.00 -7.34 9.46
N TYR A 200 13.02 -6.78 10.17
CA TYR A 200 12.30 -7.51 11.22
C TYR A 200 10.96 -8.09 10.75
N LEU A 201 10.33 -7.47 9.75
CA LEU A 201 9.03 -7.87 9.24
C LEU A 201 9.09 -9.21 8.49
N VAL A 202 10.06 -9.38 7.59
CA VAL A 202 10.17 -10.59 6.76
C VAL A 202 10.31 -11.86 7.61
N PRO A 203 11.28 -11.99 8.54
CA PRO A 203 11.42 -13.20 9.33
C PRO A 203 10.20 -13.47 10.23
N PHE A 204 9.56 -12.41 10.75
CA PHE A 204 8.36 -12.53 11.58
C PHE A 204 7.17 -13.09 10.78
N VAL A 205 6.91 -12.50 9.60
CA VAL A 205 5.83 -12.95 8.71
C VAL A 205 6.10 -14.37 8.21
N MET A 206 7.35 -14.66 7.83
CA MET A 206 7.76 -16.00 7.39
C MET A 206 7.49 -17.06 8.44
N ALA A 207 7.90 -16.83 9.69
CA ALA A 207 7.66 -17.76 10.79
C ALA A 207 6.17 -18.05 10.99
N GLY A 208 5.31 -17.03 10.91
CA GLY A 208 3.86 -17.21 11.00
C GLY A 208 3.25 -17.94 9.82
N LEU A 209 3.74 -17.69 8.60
CA LEU A 209 3.24 -18.33 7.37
C LEU A 209 3.60 -19.82 7.30
N VAL A 210 4.76 -20.23 7.82
CA VAL A 210 5.27 -21.61 7.70
C VAL A 210 5.17 -22.42 9.00
N ALA A 211 4.62 -21.84 10.07
CA ALA A 211 4.43 -22.53 11.34
C ALA A 211 3.74 -23.90 11.14
N PRO A 212 4.15 -24.96 11.86
CA PRO A 212 3.44 -26.23 11.83
C PRO A 212 2.02 -26.04 12.39
N MET A 213 1.06 -26.80 11.88
CA MET A 213 -0.25 -26.88 12.54
C MET A 213 -0.09 -27.71 13.81
N GLU A 214 -0.53 -27.18 14.96
CA GLU A 214 -0.76 -28.01 16.14
C GLU A 214 -1.98 -28.90 15.83
N GLY A 215 -1.81 -30.21 16.03
CA GLY A 215 -2.79 -31.24 15.68
C GLY A 215 -4.01 -31.28 16.59
#